data_AF-A0A4P5YKP2-F1
#
_entry.id   AF-A0A4P5YKP2-F1
#
_cell.length_a   1.000
_cell.length_b   1.000
_cell.length_c   1.000
_cell.angle_alpha   90.00
_cell.angle_beta   90.00
_cell.angle_gamma   90.00
#
_symmetry.space_group_name_H-M   'P 1'
#
loop_
_entity.id
_entity.type
_entity.pdbx_description
1 polymer ?
#
loop_
_entity_poly.entity_id
_entity_poly.type
_entity_poly.pdbx_seq_one_letter_code
_entity_poly.pdbx_strand_id
1 'polypeptide(L)'
;MPRKTDSKNPADWLLIVESDLELLRQGIAHEWSFPMCRSKLAEAVEKISKAELIRTGWELEKTHDLERLRLELEERKSDLEPQFALLCDDLAEAYFTDRYPGFDLDDPDWPKLRGQLAQVEVLLAAVKGRL
;
A
#
# COMPACT_ATOMS: atom_id res chain seq x y z
N MET A 1 26.63 -7.46 -11.14
CA MET A 1 25.72 -6.47 -11.77
C MET A 1 24.37 -6.59 -11.09
N PRO A 2 23.69 -5.49 -10.73
CA PRO A 2 22.34 -5.58 -10.17
C PRO A 2 21.40 -6.21 -11.21
N ARG A 3 20.57 -7.16 -10.76
CA ARG A 3 19.57 -7.83 -11.60
C ARG A 3 18.50 -6.81 -12.04
N LYS A 4 18.04 -6.90 -13.29
CA LYS A 4 16.89 -6.14 -13.78
C LYS A 4 15.59 -6.67 -13.18
N THR A 5 14.75 -5.80 -12.64
CA THR A 5 13.42 -6.14 -12.12
C THR A 5 12.40 -6.35 -13.24
N ASP A 6 11.35 -7.11 -12.95
CA ASP A 6 10.23 -7.41 -13.84
C ASP A 6 8.90 -7.05 -13.16
N SER A 7 8.11 -6.19 -13.81
CA SER A 7 6.80 -5.79 -13.30
C SER A 7 5.77 -6.92 -13.30
N LYS A 8 6.03 -8.04 -13.97
CA LYS A 8 5.20 -9.26 -13.91
C LYS A 8 5.63 -10.23 -12.81
N ASN A 9 6.70 -9.93 -12.07
CA ASN A 9 7.16 -10.73 -10.96
C ASN A 9 6.67 -10.12 -9.62
N PRO A 10 5.75 -10.78 -8.89
CA PRO A 10 5.29 -10.28 -7.60
C PRO A 10 6.40 -9.97 -6.61
N ALA A 11 7.47 -10.78 -6.58
CA ALA A 11 8.58 -10.60 -5.64
C ALA A 11 9.34 -9.28 -5.86
N ASP A 12 9.37 -8.78 -7.10
CA ASP A 12 10.06 -7.52 -7.42
C ASP A 12 9.28 -6.30 -6.92
N TRP A 13 7.95 -6.39 -6.84
CA TRP A 13 7.12 -5.37 -6.18
C TRP A 13 7.37 -5.35 -4.67
N LEU A 14 7.40 -6.52 -4.04
CA LEU A 14 7.59 -6.63 -2.59
C LEU A 14 8.98 -6.18 -2.16
N LEU A 15 10.01 -6.40 -2.98
CA LEU A 15 11.35 -5.85 -2.73
C LEU A 15 11.35 -4.32 -2.65
N ILE A 16 10.57 -3.64 -3.48
CA ILE A 16 10.42 -2.18 -3.43
C ILE A 16 9.70 -1.77 -2.14
N VAL A 17 8.63 -2.49 -1.78
CA VAL A 17 7.86 -2.23 -0.57
C VAL A 17 8.73 -2.35 0.69
N GLU A 18 9.62 -3.33 0.76
CA GLU A 18 10.53 -3.47 1.92
C GLU A 18 11.38 -2.22 2.15
N SER A 19 11.89 -1.62 1.07
CA SER A 19 12.63 -0.36 1.15
C SER A 19 11.73 0.82 1.52
N ASP A 20 10.51 0.89 0.98
CA ASP A 20 9.53 1.92 1.34
C ASP A 20 9.14 1.82 2.83
N LEU A 21 8.99 0.61 3.38
CA LEU A 21 8.64 0.39 4.78
C LEU A 21 9.76 0.78 5.76
N GLU A 22 11.03 0.66 5.35
CA GLU A 22 12.14 1.17 6.17
C GLU A 22 12.03 2.68 6.38
N LEU A 23 11.73 3.43 5.32
CA LEU A 23 11.48 4.86 5.40
C LEU A 23 10.25 5.16 6.27
N LEU A 24 9.14 4.45 6.05
CA LEU A 24 7.89 4.67 6.78
C LEU A 24 8.02 4.42 8.28
N ARG A 25 8.77 3.38 8.69
CA ARG A 25 9.05 3.12 10.11
C ARG A 25 9.71 4.32 10.78
N GLN A 26 10.75 4.88 10.15
CA GLN A 26 11.46 6.04 10.70
C GLN A 26 10.59 7.29 10.66
N GLY A 27 9.93 7.55 9.54
CA GLY A 27 9.06 8.72 9.37
C GLY A 27 7.91 8.75 10.37
N ILE A 28 7.24 7.62 10.60
CA ILE A 28 6.12 7.53 11.54
C ILE A 28 6.61 7.53 13.00
N ALA A 29 7.76 6.92 13.30
CA ALA A 29 8.34 6.94 14.65
C ALA A 29 8.76 8.34 15.08
N HIS A 30 9.28 9.15 14.15
CA HIS A 30 9.71 10.52 14.39
C HIS A 30 8.66 11.58 14.00
N GLU A 31 7.47 11.17 13.60
CA GLU A 31 6.36 12.04 13.21
C GLU A 31 6.75 13.05 12.10
N TRP A 32 7.54 12.58 11.13
CA TRP A 32 7.97 13.37 9.99
C TRP A 32 6.87 13.44 8.93
N SER A 33 6.44 14.66 8.60
CA SER A 33 5.54 14.96 7.46
C SER A 33 4.41 13.94 7.30
N PHE A 34 3.36 14.09 8.11
CA PHE A 34 2.21 13.18 8.09
C PHE A 34 1.65 12.90 6.67
N PRO A 35 1.42 13.92 5.82
CA PRO A 35 0.92 13.69 4.45
C PRO A 35 1.86 12.81 3.61
N MET A 36 3.17 12.97 3.77
CA MET A 36 4.14 12.15 3.05
C MET A 36 4.15 10.70 3.54
N CYS A 37 4.10 10.49 4.86
CA CYS A 37 4.02 9.12 5.41
C CYS A 37 2.72 8.44 4.98
N ARG A 38 1.58 9.15 5.03
CA ARG A 38 0.27 8.64 4.60
C ARG A 38 0.27 8.29 3.10
N SER A 39 0.75 9.19 2.25
CA SER A 39 0.88 8.95 0.80
C SER A 39 1.80 7.77 0.50
N LYS A 40 2.96 7.68 1.16
CA LYS A 40 3.90 6.58 0.93
C LYS A 40 3.37 5.24 1.45
N LEU A 41 2.56 5.25 2.50
CA LEU A 41 1.87 4.05 2.98
C LEU A 41 0.82 3.57 1.97
N ALA A 42 0.05 4.48 1.37
CA ALA A 42 -0.88 4.17 0.28
C ALA A 42 -0.16 3.54 -0.93
N GLU A 43 1.01 4.09 -1.33
CA GLU A 43 1.84 3.49 -2.37
C GLU A 43 2.35 2.08 -1.99
N ALA A 44 2.62 1.82 -0.72
CA ALA A 44 3.02 0.48 -0.27
C ALA A 44 1.85 -0.50 -0.41
N VAL A 45 0.64 -0.13 0.01
CA VAL A 45 -0.58 -0.93 -0.17
C VAL A 45 -0.80 -1.23 -1.66
N GLU A 46 -0.72 -0.23 -2.54
CA GLU A 46 -0.86 -0.39 -3.99
C GLU A 46 0.07 -1.49 -4.54
N LYS A 47 1.35 -1.44 -4.16
CA LYS A 47 2.36 -2.40 -4.64
C LYS A 47 2.11 -3.81 -4.08
N ILE A 48 1.70 -3.94 -2.82
CA ILE A 48 1.36 -5.26 -2.23
C ILE A 48 0.11 -5.83 -2.91
N SER A 49 -0.93 -5.02 -3.14
CA SER A 49 -2.14 -5.43 -3.86
C SER A 49 -1.80 -5.92 -5.27
N LYS A 50 -0.97 -5.18 -6.01
CA LYS A 50 -0.51 -5.59 -7.34
C LYS A 50 0.28 -6.89 -7.30
N ALA A 51 1.15 -7.09 -6.32
CA ALA A 51 1.87 -8.34 -6.16
C ALA A 51 0.91 -9.54 -5.97
N GLU A 52 -0.09 -9.39 -5.09
CA GLU A 52 -1.10 -10.44 -4.86
C GLU A 52 -1.97 -10.70 -6.09
N LEU A 53 -2.39 -9.64 -6.80
CA LEU A 53 -3.15 -9.76 -8.03
C LEU A 53 -2.35 -10.48 -9.13
N ILE A 54 -1.10 -10.06 -9.37
CA ILE A 54 -0.23 -10.71 -10.37
C ILE A 54 -0.03 -12.18 -10.03
N ARG A 55 0.17 -12.52 -8.74
CA ARG A 55 0.30 -13.90 -8.27
C ARG A 55 -0.93 -14.75 -8.61
N THR A 56 -2.12 -14.15 -8.61
CA THR A 56 -3.39 -14.81 -8.99
C THR A 56 -3.70 -14.74 -10.49
N GLY A 57 -2.72 -14.38 -11.33
CA GLY A 57 -2.86 -14.34 -12.79
C GLY A 57 -3.52 -13.08 -13.33
N TRP A 58 -3.55 -12.00 -12.56
CA TRP A 58 -3.99 -10.70 -13.06
C TRP A 58 -2.99 -10.14 -14.09
N GLU A 59 -3.52 -9.62 -15.20
CA GLU A 59 -2.72 -8.85 -16.14
C GLU A 59 -2.51 -7.44 -15.59
N LEU A 60 -1.25 -7.08 -15.35
CA LEU A 60 -0.89 -5.81 -14.73
C LEU A 60 -1.52 -4.61 -15.46
N GLU A 61 -2.44 -3.94 -14.77
CA GLU A 61 -2.95 -2.63 -15.14
C GLU A 61 -2.10 -1.53 -14.47
N LYS A 62 -1.68 -0.52 -15.24
CA LYS A 62 -0.92 0.63 -14.70
C LYS A 62 -1.86 1.68 -14.11
N THR A 63 -2.49 1.33 -12.98
CA THR A 63 -3.38 2.23 -12.22
C THR A 63 -2.81 2.50 -10.82
N HIS A 64 -3.17 3.65 -10.23
CA HIS A 64 -2.87 4.02 -8.84
C HIS A 64 -4.14 4.04 -7.96
N ASP A 65 -5.25 3.56 -8.52
CA ASP A 65 -6.55 3.56 -7.87
C ASP A 65 -6.67 2.36 -6.91
N LEU A 66 -6.62 2.64 -5.61
CA LEU A 66 -6.73 1.62 -4.56
C LEU A 66 -8.11 0.94 -4.53
N GLU A 67 -9.18 1.66 -4.90
CA GLU A 67 -10.52 1.10 -4.99
C GLU A 67 -10.61 0.10 -6.15
N ARG A 68 -10.06 0.48 -7.31
CA ARG A 68 -9.94 -0.42 -8.47
C ARG A 68 -9.17 -1.70 -8.12
N LEU A 69 -8.06 -1.59 -7.40
CA LEU A 69 -7.27 -2.75 -6.98
C LEU A 69 -8.01 -3.63 -5.95
N ARG A 70 -8.79 -3.03 -5.04
CA ARG A 70 -9.66 -3.78 -4.12
C ARG A 70 -10.69 -4.60 -4.88
N LEU A 71 -11.40 -3.99 -5.84
CA LEU A 71 -12.42 -4.67 -6.63
C LEU A 71 -11.84 -5.87 -7.42
N GLU A 72 -10.61 -5.74 -7.94
CA GLU A 72 -9.92 -6.86 -8.58
C GLU A 72 -9.57 -7.99 -7.60
N LEU A 73 -9.20 -7.66 -6.36
CA LEU A 73 -8.94 -8.66 -5.31
C LEU A 73 -10.22 -9.41 -4.95
N GLU A 74 -11.35 -8.69 -4.88
CA GLU A 74 -12.69 -9.25 -4.62
C GLU A 74 -13.12 -10.18 -5.76
N GLU A 75 -13.03 -9.73 -7.02
CA GLU A 75 -13.40 -10.53 -8.19
C GLU A 75 -12.61 -11.85 -8.24
N ARG A 76 -11.34 -11.80 -7.84
CA ARG A 76 -10.44 -12.95 -7.78
C ARG A 76 -10.58 -13.79 -6.52
N LYS A 77 -11.48 -13.41 -5.61
CA LYS A 77 -11.74 -14.09 -4.33
C LYS A 77 -10.47 -14.25 -3.50
N SER A 78 -9.62 -13.23 -3.48
CA SER A 78 -8.47 -13.23 -2.58
C SER A 78 -8.97 -13.26 -1.14
N ASP A 79 -8.48 -14.20 -0.35
CA ASP A 79 -8.76 -14.28 1.09
C ASP A 79 -8.13 -13.13 1.88
N LEU A 80 -7.24 -12.35 1.27
CA LEU A 80 -6.68 -11.12 1.82
C LEU A 80 -7.52 -9.88 1.49
N GLU A 81 -8.52 -9.97 0.61
CA GLU A 81 -9.35 -8.83 0.22
C GLU A 81 -9.90 -8.05 1.43
N PRO A 82 -10.44 -8.68 2.49
CA PRO A 82 -10.99 -7.91 3.61
C PRO A 82 -9.93 -7.07 4.34
N GLN A 83 -8.68 -7.52 4.35
CA GLN A 83 -7.57 -6.76 4.95
C GLN A 83 -7.13 -5.60 4.05
N PHE A 84 -7.15 -5.80 2.73
CA PHE A 84 -6.91 -4.72 1.77
C PHE A 84 -8.03 -3.69 1.78
N ALA A 85 -9.29 -4.10 1.87
CA ALA A 85 -10.45 -3.21 1.84
C ALA A 85 -10.35 -2.12 2.92
N LEU A 86 -10.05 -2.53 4.17
CA LEU A 86 -9.89 -1.62 5.29
C LEU A 86 -8.82 -0.55 5.02
N LEU A 87 -7.68 -0.94 4.45
CA LEU A 87 -6.59 -0.01 4.14
C LEU A 87 -6.89 0.86 2.91
N CYS A 88 -7.50 0.30 1.87
CA CYS A 88 -7.88 1.03 0.66
C CYS A 88 -8.89 2.13 0.98
N ASP A 89 -9.94 1.82 1.75
CA ASP A 89 -10.96 2.81 2.12
C ASP A 89 -10.36 3.96 2.94
N ASP A 90 -9.53 3.62 3.93
CA ASP A 90 -8.87 4.60 4.79
C ASP A 90 -7.84 5.49 4.07
N LEU A 91 -7.15 4.96 3.06
CA LEU A 91 -6.05 5.65 2.39
C LEU A 91 -6.46 6.30 1.05
N ALA A 92 -7.57 5.89 0.44
CA ALA A 92 -8.06 6.51 -0.80
C ALA A 92 -8.47 7.97 -0.58
N GLU A 93 -9.06 8.30 0.57
CA GLU A 93 -9.47 9.66 0.93
C GLU A 93 -8.26 10.61 1.11
N ALA A 94 -7.13 10.08 1.57
CA ALA A 94 -5.88 10.83 1.74
C ALA A 94 -5.35 11.42 0.44
N TYR A 95 -5.56 10.72 -0.69
CA TYR A 95 -5.05 11.12 -2.00
C TYR A 95 -5.55 12.52 -2.38
N PHE A 96 -6.82 12.84 -2.10
CA PHE A 96 -7.41 14.14 -2.43
C PHE A 96 -7.12 15.20 -1.36
N THR A 97 -7.29 14.85 -0.09
CA THR A 97 -7.14 15.80 1.02
C THR A 97 -5.72 16.33 1.18
N ASP A 98 -4.70 15.52 0.92
CA ASP A 98 -3.29 15.94 1.07
C ASP A 98 -2.77 16.80 -0.10
N ARG A 99 -3.43 16.79 -1.25
CA ARG A 99 -2.86 17.35 -2.50
C ARG A 99 -3.63 18.51 -3.10
N TYR A 100 -4.88 18.71 -2.70
CA TYR A 100 -5.70 19.82 -3.18
C TYR A 100 -5.99 20.80 -2.03
N PRO A 101 -5.66 22.09 -2.16
CA PRO A 101 -6.09 23.10 -1.21
C PRO A 101 -7.62 23.20 -1.15
N GLY A 102 -8.19 23.43 0.04
CA GLY A 102 -9.64 23.57 0.24
C GLY A 102 -10.28 22.54 1.16
N PHE A 103 -9.47 21.63 1.73
CA PHE A 103 -9.86 20.74 2.84
C PHE A 103 -9.35 21.29 4.17
N ASP A 104 -10.01 20.92 5.26
CA ASP A 104 -9.58 21.27 6.61
C ASP A 104 -8.23 20.60 6.91
N LEU A 105 -7.32 21.38 7.52
CA LEU A 105 -6.05 20.87 8.02
C LEU A 105 -6.30 20.23 9.38
N ASP A 106 -6.84 19.01 9.37
CA ASP A 106 -7.01 18.23 10.60
C ASP A 106 -5.65 17.91 11.23
N ASP A 107 -5.64 17.76 12.55
CA ASP A 107 -4.45 17.33 13.28
C ASP A 107 -4.02 15.93 12.81
N PRO A 108 -2.71 15.69 12.60
CA PRO A 108 -2.18 14.37 12.24
C PRO A 108 -2.60 13.25 13.21
N ASP A 109 -3.36 12.26 12.71
CA ASP A 109 -3.68 11.05 13.47
C ASP A 109 -2.54 10.00 13.36
N TRP A 110 -1.43 10.30 14.03
CA TRP A 110 -0.29 9.39 14.11
C TRP A 110 -0.63 8.02 14.70
N PRO A 111 -1.48 7.88 15.75
CA PRO A 111 -1.94 6.58 16.21
C PRO A 111 -2.61 5.74 15.12
N LYS A 112 -3.53 6.31 14.32
CA LYS A 112 -4.14 5.61 13.18
C LYS A 112 -3.09 5.17 12.18
N LEU A 113 -2.17 6.07 11.79
CA LEU A 113 -1.14 5.77 10.81
C LEU A 113 -0.16 4.68 11.27
N ARG A 114 0.16 4.61 12.58
CA ARG A 114 0.94 3.50 13.18
C ARG A 114 0.19 2.18 13.09
N GLY A 115 -1.11 2.19 13.38
CA GLY A 115 -1.97 1.00 13.25
C GLY A 115 -2.03 0.50 11.81
N GLN A 116 -2.13 1.41 10.84
CA GLN A 116 -2.11 1.08 9.42
C GLN A 116 -0.74 0.53 8.98
N LEU A 117 0.37 1.10 9.44
CA LEU A 117 1.71 0.57 9.17
C LEU A 117 1.82 -0.90 9.61
N ALA A 118 1.37 -1.21 10.83
CA ALA A 118 1.40 -2.59 11.33
C ALA A 118 0.54 -3.53 10.48
N GLN A 119 -0.63 -3.10 10.00
CA GLN A 119 -1.46 -3.88 9.09
C GLN A 119 -0.78 -4.13 7.74
N VAL A 120 -0.10 -3.11 7.19
CA VAL A 120 0.68 -3.23 5.95
C VAL A 120 1.85 -4.20 6.10
N GLU A 121 2.52 -4.22 7.25
CA GLU A 121 3.58 -5.21 7.53
C GLU A 121 3.04 -6.64 7.59
N VAL A 122 1.86 -6.83 8.17
CA VAL A 122 1.17 -8.13 8.19
C VAL A 122 0.80 -8.58 6.77
N LEU A 123 0.23 -7.68 5.95
CA LEU A 123 -0.09 -7.96 4.56
C LEU A 123 1.15 -8.30 3.73
N LEU A 124 2.24 -7.53 3.89
CA LEU A 124 3.50 -7.81 3.23
C LEU A 124 3.98 -9.22 3.56
N ALA A 125 3.99 -9.60 4.84
CA ALA A 125 4.40 -10.93 5.27
C ALA A 125 3.48 -12.02 4.70
N ALA A 126 2.17 -11.79 4.68
CA ALA A 126 1.17 -12.73 4.16
C ALA A 126 1.34 -12.96 2.65
N VAL A 127 1.54 -11.91 1.85
CA VAL A 127 1.76 -12.03 0.40
C VAL A 127 3.12 -12.66 0.11
N LYS A 128 4.18 -12.27 0.83
CA LYS A 128 5.51 -12.90 0.71
C LYS A 128 5.47 -14.40 0.98
N GLY A 129 4.69 -14.85 1.96
CA GLY A 129 4.55 -16.27 2.28
C GLY A 129 3.87 -17.12 1.21
N ARG A 130 3.32 -16.49 0.15
CA ARG A 130 2.63 -17.14 -0.97
C ARG A 130 3.47 -17.23 -2.24
N LEU A 131 4.67 -16.66 -2.25
CA LEU A 131 5.57 -16.59 -3.42
C LEU A 131 6.64 -17.69 -3.40
#